data_AF-A0A151TZS0-F1
#
_entry.id   AF-A0A151TZS0-F1
#
_cell.length_a   1.000
_cell.length_b   1.000
_cell.length_c   1.000
_cell.angle_alpha   90.00
_cell.angle_beta   90.00
_cell.angle_gamma   90.00
#
_symmetry.space_group_name_H-M   'P 1'
#
loop_
_entity.id
_entity.type
_entity.pdbx_description
1 polymer ?
#
loop_
_entity_poly.entity_id
_entity_poly.type
_entity_poly.pdbx_seq_one_letter_code
_entity_poly.pdbx_strand_id
1 'polypeptide(L)'
;IKNLNAKIEQEICDTNPIAFWHRKKYEVSLPYIENFNEKNINTKARPIPMNPQYLEYCKKEIQDYLDKGLIRPSKSPWSCSAFYVLNAAELERGAPRLVINYKPLNKVLKWIRYPLPNKQDLIKRLTHSTIFSKFDMKSSYYQIGVKEEDKYKTAFNVPFEHYEWNVLPFGLKNAPSEYQNIMNDIFYPYMKFALVYLDDVLIFSNNINQHIEHLNIFISIVKENGLVVSAKKSKIFQTKVRFLGYEIYQGTITPIQRSIEFADKFPNEIKDKTQLQRFLGCVNYVADFIPNIRVICASLYTRLRKNPKPWDPEMTQIIIKIKQIVMRTPSTTEENPSTSQDNSQTEIQIAEIENSLHNWSIPIVKKCEVYKQHSIFSTNQDEIHISEYCYPGTKTNKIINLLQQDVLDEHIKKGYNYMHLGLIQVAAKPNYRLGINSPILLLLRDIRMKQFQDSIIAILESNLHDGPAFFNCYPNFSMNIRNHKTSNALKLYVKIPDEILDEDSGPIQLIFRIYYKVTKID
;
A
#
# COMPACT_ATOMS: atom_id res chain seq x y z
N ILE A 1 -20.75 -28.56 2.20
CA ILE A 1 -19.26 -28.61 2.13
C ILE A 1 -18.76 -29.66 1.12
N LYS A 2 -19.02 -30.97 1.28
CA LYS A 2 -18.54 -32.01 0.33
C LYS A 2 -18.96 -31.74 -1.14
N ASN A 3 -20.22 -31.37 -1.36
CA ASN A 3 -20.72 -31.00 -2.70
C ASN A 3 -19.94 -29.79 -3.28
N LEU A 4 -19.67 -28.77 -2.47
CA LEU A 4 -18.94 -27.57 -2.90
C LEU A 4 -17.47 -27.87 -3.26
N ASN A 5 -16.81 -28.78 -2.52
CA ASN A 5 -15.47 -29.26 -2.88
C ASN A 5 -15.47 -29.92 -4.26
N ALA A 6 -16.40 -30.85 -4.50
CA ALA A 6 -16.54 -31.50 -5.80
C ALA A 6 -16.82 -30.49 -6.91
N LYS A 7 -17.68 -29.50 -6.64
CA LYS A 7 -17.97 -28.40 -7.57
C LYS A 7 -16.72 -27.59 -7.92
N ILE A 8 -15.90 -27.22 -6.94
CA ILE A 8 -14.64 -26.49 -7.15
C ILE A 8 -13.68 -27.32 -8.01
N GLU A 9 -13.47 -28.59 -7.64
CA GLU A 9 -12.57 -29.47 -8.37
C GLU A 9 -12.99 -29.70 -9.82
N GLN A 10 -14.30 -29.83 -10.08
CA GLN A 10 -14.83 -30.10 -11.42
C GLN A 10 -14.93 -28.86 -12.30
N GLU A 11 -15.31 -27.70 -11.75
CA GLU A 11 -15.66 -26.54 -12.57
C GLU A 11 -14.48 -25.60 -12.85
N ILE A 12 -13.54 -25.51 -11.91
CA ILE A 12 -12.51 -24.46 -11.91
C ILE A 12 -11.07 -24.93 -11.62
N CYS A 13 -10.84 -26.23 -11.39
CA CYS A 13 -9.49 -26.78 -11.21
C CYS A 13 -9.04 -27.57 -12.44
N ASP A 14 -7.77 -27.41 -12.82
CA ASP A 14 -7.11 -28.21 -13.85
C ASP A 14 -5.59 -28.24 -13.61
N THR A 15 -4.90 -29.20 -14.23
CA THR A 15 -3.44 -29.26 -14.27
C THR A 15 -2.84 -28.35 -15.34
N ASN A 16 -3.59 -28.05 -16.40
CA ASN A 16 -3.23 -27.10 -17.44
C ASN A 16 -3.73 -25.69 -17.08
N PRO A 17 -2.83 -24.69 -16.91
CA PRO A 17 -3.24 -23.33 -16.57
C PRO A 17 -4.10 -22.64 -17.63
N ILE A 18 -4.13 -23.14 -18.86
CA ILE A 18 -4.91 -22.55 -19.96
C ILE A 18 -6.15 -23.37 -20.34
N ALA A 19 -6.53 -24.36 -19.53
CA ALA A 19 -7.63 -25.30 -19.81
C ALA A 19 -8.96 -24.62 -20.19
N PHE A 20 -9.22 -23.43 -19.64
CA PHE A 20 -10.49 -22.73 -19.78
C PHE A 20 -10.42 -21.45 -20.62
N TRP A 21 -9.38 -21.27 -21.44
CA TRP A 21 -9.28 -20.13 -22.38
C TRP A 21 -10.43 -20.03 -23.38
N HIS A 22 -11.11 -21.14 -23.69
CA HIS A 22 -12.32 -21.14 -24.51
C HIS A 22 -13.48 -20.34 -23.87
N ARG A 23 -13.47 -20.15 -22.55
CA ARG A 23 -14.46 -19.34 -21.82
C ARG A 23 -14.10 -17.87 -21.91
N LYS A 24 -12.87 -17.54 -21.52
CA LYS A 24 -12.30 -16.21 -21.61
C LYS A 24 -10.78 -16.30 -21.60
N LYS A 25 -10.15 -15.52 -22.48
CA LYS A 25 -8.69 -15.41 -22.56
C LYS A 25 -8.31 -13.95 -22.31
N TYR A 26 -7.49 -13.73 -21.29
CA TYR A 26 -6.85 -12.44 -21.05
C TYR A 26 -5.54 -12.39 -21.80
N GLU A 27 -5.22 -11.26 -22.41
CA GLU A 27 -3.98 -11.08 -23.15
C GLU A 27 -3.31 -9.76 -22.80
N VAL A 28 -1.98 -9.77 -22.75
CA VAL A 28 -1.17 -8.59 -22.45
C VAL A 28 -0.20 -8.30 -23.59
N SER A 29 0.07 -7.01 -23.78
CA SER A 29 1.11 -6.53 -24.68
C SER A 29 2.45 -6.37 -23.96
N LEU A 30 3.54 -6.51 -24.70
CA LEU A 30 4.91 -6.28 -24.26
C LEU A 30 5.55 -5.12 -25.05
N PRO A 31 5.04 -3.88 -24.91
CA PRO A 31 5.53 -2.75 -25.67
C PRO A 31 6.99 -2.45 -25.33
N TYR A 32 7.76 -2.03 -26.33
CA TYR A 32 9.10 -1.50 -26.11
C TYR A 32 9.06 -0.05 -25.61
N ILE A 33 10.18 0.42 -25.05
CA ILE A 33 10.40 1.85 -24.83
C ILE A 33 10.44 2.60 -26.17
N GLU A 34 9.99 3.86 -26.20
CA GLU A 34 9.71 4.63 -27.43
C GLU A 34 10.88 4.70 -28.43
N ASN A 35 12.13 4.65 -27.95
CA ASN A 35 13.33 4.77 -28.79
C ASN A 35 14.06 3.45 -29.05
N PHE A 36 13.47 2.30 -28.70
CA PHE A 36 14.09 1.02 -28.96
C PHE A 36 13.88 0.58 -30.41
N ASN A 37 14.96 0.16 -31.07
CA ASN A 37 14.93 -0.43 -32.39
C ASN A 37 15.34 -1.91 -32.30
N GLU A 38 14.58 -2.78 -32.94
CA GLU A 38 14.85 -4.24 -32.94
C GLU A 38 16.20 -4.62 -33.57
N LYS A 39 16.78 -3.77 -34.42
CA LYS A 39 18.15 -3.96 -34.91
C LYS A 39 19.19 -4.02 -33.77
N ASN A 40 18.84 -3.50 -32.59
CA ASN A 40 19.68 -3.51 -31.40
C ASN A 40 19.48 -4.76 -30.52
N ILE A 41 18.62 -5.72 -30.93
CA ILE A 41 18.45 -6.98 -30.21
C ILE A 41 19.77 -7.74 -30.26
N ASN A 42 20.27 -8.14 -29.10
CA ASN A 42 21.45 -9.00 -29.03
C ASN A 42 21.05 -10.44 -29.35
N THR A 43 21.31 -10.87 -30.59
CA THR A 43 20.89 -12.16 -31.14
C THR A 43 21.70 -13.36 -30.65
N LYS A 44 22.75 -13.16 -29.84
CA LYS A 44 23.78 -14.19 -29.56
C LYS A 44 23.76 -14.76 -28.13
N ALA A 45 22.62 -14.89 -27.47
CA ALA A 45 22.59 -15.66 -26.22
C ALA A 45 22.83 -17.14 -26.53
N ARG A 46 23.94 -17.70 -26.05
CA ARG A 46 24.22 -19.13 -26.18
C ARG A 46 23.36 -19.92 -25.18
N PRO A 47 22.86 -21.11 -25.55
CA PRO A 47 22.24 -21.99 -24.57
C PRO A 47 23.23 -22.30 -23.45
N ILE A 48 22.75 -22.31 -22.21
CA ILE A 48 23.57 -22.70 -21.06
C ILE A 48 23.70 -24.23 -21.08
N PRO A 49 24.92 -24.80 -21.05
CA PRO A 49 25.09 -26.24 -20.95
C PRO A 49 24.39 -26.80 -19.71
N MET A 50 23.65 -27.90 -19.88
CA MET A 50 23.01 -28.62 -18.79
C MET A 50 23.73 -29.96 -18.58
N ASN A 51 23.83 -30.41 -17.33
CA ASN A 51 24.28 -31.77 -17.05
C ASN A 51 23.22 -32.79 -17.55
N PRO A 52 23.56 -34.08 -17.70
CA PRO A 52 22.64 -35.06 -18.27
C PRO A 52 21.28 -35.15 -17.54
N GLN A 53 21.29 -35.08 -16.21
CA GLN A 53 20.07 -35.14 -15.40
C GLN A 53 19.14 -33.93 -15.63
N TYR A 54 19.70 -32.72 -15.64
CA TYR A 54 18.92 -31.51 -15.95
C TYR A 54 18.47 -31.47 -17.40
N LEU A 55 19.24 -32.04 -18.33
CA LEU A 55 18.83 -32.13 -19.73
C LEU A 55 17.61 -33.04 -19.89
N GLU A 56 17.56 -34.19 -19.22
CA GLU A 56 16.38 -35.07 -19.23
C GLU A 56 15.17 -34.39 -18.60
N TYR A 57 15.37 -33.72 -17.46
CA TYR A 57 14.31 -32.97 -16.82
C TYR A 57 13.79 -31.84 -17.73
N CYS A 58 14.70 -31.12 -18.40
CA CYS A 58 14.38 -30.08 -19.38
C CYS A 58 13.54 -30.62 -20.54
N LYS A 59 13.94 -31.75 -21.13
CA LYS A 59 13.18 -32.37 -22.23
C LYS A 59 11.75 -32.71 -21.82
N LYS A 60 11.56 -33.29 -20.63
CA LYS A 60 10.23 -33.63 -20.10
C LYS A 60 9.39 -32.38 -19.83
N GLU A 61 9.96 -31.36 -19.21
CA GLU A 61 9.26 -30.12 -18.89
C GLU A 61 8.90 -29.30 -20.14
N ILE A 62 9.80 -29.22 -21.12
CA ILE A 62 9.54 -28.56 -22.41
C ILE A 62 8.45 -29.30 -23.19
N GLN A 63 8.47 -30.64 -23.19
CA GLN A 63 7.40 -31.42 -23.83
C GLN A 63 6.05 -31.17 -23.16
N ASP A 64 5.98 -31.16 -21.82
CA ASP A 64 4.76 -30.83 -21.08
C ASP A 64 4.23 -29.41 -21.41
N TYR A 65 5.13 -28.44 -21.58
CA TYR A 65 4.75 -27.08 -21.98
C TYR A 65 4.22 -27.03 -23.42
N LEU A 66 4.79 -27.82 -24.34
CA LEU A 66 4.32 -27.93 -25.73
C LEU A 66 2.95 -28.62 -25.79
N ASP A 67 2.79 -29.75 -25.11
CA ASP A 67 1.54 -30.53 -25.08
C ASP A 67 0.38 -29.71 -24.51
N LYS A 68 0.67 -28.85 -23.51
CA LYS A 68 -0.30 -27.92 -22.93
C LYS A 68 -0.52 -26.66 -23.76
N GLY A 69 0.26 -26.42 -24.80
CA GLY A 69 0.18 -25.21 -25.64
C GLY A 69 0.73 -23.94 -25.00
N LEU A 70 1.52 -24.04 -23.93
CA LEU A 70 2.09 -22.88 -23.23
C LEU A 70 3.22 -22.22 -24.03
N ILE A 71 3.96 -23.02 -24.80
CA ILE A 71 5.06 -22.57 -25.65
C ILE A 71 4.89 -23.13 -27.07
N ARG A 72 5.69 -22.60 -28.00
CA ARG A 72 5.82 -23.10 -29.38
C ARG A 72 7.25 -22.90 -29.90
N PRO A 73 7.68 -23.63 -30.95
CA PRO A 73 8.97 -23.38 -31.60
C PRO A 73 9.08 -21.93 -32.08
N SER A 74 10.27 -21.33 -31.94
CA SER A 74 10.50 -19.92 -32.29
C SER A 74 11.59 -19.74 -33.34
N LYS A 75 11.37 -18.76 -34.23
CA LYS A 75 12.39 -18.21 -35.13
C LYS A 75 12.72 -16.75 -34.79
N SER A 76 12.41 -16.34 -33.55
CA SER A 76 12.56 -14.96 -33.09
C SER A 76 14.02 -14.48 -33.14
N PRO A 77 14.26 -13.18 -33.40
CA PRO A 77 15.56 -12.56 -33.18
C PRO A 77 15.97 -12.50 -31.69
N TRP A 78 15.00 -12.59 -30.77
CA TRP A 78 15.30 -12.71 -29.34
C TRP A 78 15.79 -14.10 -29.00
N SER A 79 16.74 -14.17 -28.09
CA SER A 79 17.21 -15.43 -27.51
C SER A 79 17.59 -15.16 -26.06
N CYS A 80 16.84 -15.72 -25.12
CA CYS A 80 17.14 -15.65 -23.68
C CYS A 80 17.53 -17.03 -23.16
N SER A 81 18.68 -17.13 -22.47
CA SER A 81 19.14 -18.42 -21.93
C SER A 81 18.27 -18.94 -20.79
N ALA A 82 17.86 -20.20 -20.89
CA ALA A 82 17.20 -20.94 -19.81
C ALA A 82 18.20 -21.78 -19.00
N PHE A 83 17.99 -21.87 -17.68
CA PHE A 83 18.82 -22.66 -16.77
C PHE A 83 18.02 -23.12 -15.55
N TYR A 84 18.49 -24.15 -14.85
CA TYR A 84 17.85 -24.64 -13.63
C TYR A 84 18.40 -23.99 -12.37
N VAL A 85 17.50 -23.70 -11.44
CA VAL A 85 17.81 -23.28 -10.07
C VAL A 85 17.30 -24.33 -9.10
N LEU A 86 18.14 -24.67 -8.12
CA LEU A 86 17.83 -25.60 -7.04
C LEU A 86 18.18 -24.95 -5.68
N ASN A 87 17.35 -24.00 -5.26
CA ASN A 87 17.49 -23.36 -3.95
C ASN A 87 16.67 -24.11 -2.88
N ALA A 88 16.72 -23.65 -1.63
CA ALA A 88 16.01 -24.31 -0.51
C ALA A 88 14.51 -24.52 -0.75
N ALA A 89 13.82 -23.59 -1.43
CA ALA A 89 12.40 -23.73 -1.74
C ALA A 89 12.14 -24.80 -2.83
N GLU A 90 13.05 -24.91 -3.80
CA GLU A 90 12.96 -25.95 -4.85
C GLU A 90 13.30 -27.34 -4.31
N LEU A 91 14.23 -27.41 -3.34
CA LEU A 91 14.52 -28.64 -2.61
C LEU A 91 13.31 -29.10 -1.81
N GLU A 92 12.59 -28.19 -1.13
CA GLU A 92 11.33 -28.50 -0.45
C GLU A 92 10.23 -28.95 -1.43
N ARG A 93 10.18 -28.34 -2.62
CA ARG A 93 9.28 -28.77 -3.71
C ARG A 93 9.66 -30.13 -4.31
N GLY A 94 10.90 -30.57 -4.11
CA GLY A 94 11.46 -31.81 -4.65
C GLY A 94 11.79 -31.76 -6.15
N ALA A 95 11.82 -30.58 -6.77
CA ALA A 95 12.05 -30.44 -8.21
C ALA A 95 12.77 -29.12 -8.55
N PRO A 96 13.75 -29.12 -9.46
CA PRO A 96 14.42 -27.90 -9.90
C PRO A 96 13.45 -27.02 -10.71
N ARG A 97 13.71 -25.70 -10.73
CA ARG A 97 12.89 -24.74 -11.49
C ARG A 97 13.64 -24.24 -12.71
N LEU A 98 13.00 -24.33 -13.88
CA LEU A 98 13.49 -23.69 -15.10
C LEU A 98 13.31 -22.17 -14.98
N VAL A 99 14.40 -21.43 -15.15
CA VAL A 99 14.44 -19.97 -15.10
C VAL A 99 15.00 -19.45 -16.40
N ILE A 100 14.33 -18.46 -16.98
CA ILE A 100 14.76 -17.79 -18.21
C ILE A 100 15.33 -16.42 -17.85
N ASN A 101 16.54 -16.12 -18.36
CA ASN A 101 17.18 -14.85 -18.12
C ASN A 101 16.61 -13.72 -19.00
N TYR A 102 15.45 -13.18 -18.63
CA TYR A 102 14.86 -12.04 -19.33
C TYR A 102 15.48 -10.68 -18.98
N LYS A 103 16.62 -10.61 -18.26
CA LYS A 103 17.28 -9.33 -17.96
C LYS A 103 17.54 -8.46 -19.21
N PRO A 104 18.00 -8.99 -20.35
CA PRO A 104 18.19 -8.19 -21.56
C PRO A 104 16.87 -7.60 -22.08
N LEU A 105 15.83 -8.42 -22.20
CA LEU A 105 14.51 -7.98 -22.65
C LEU A 105 13.88 -6.95 -21.70
N ASN A 106 13.98 -7.19 -20.38
CA ASN A 106 13.45 -6.28 -19.36
C ASN A 106 14.03 -4.86 -19.43
N LYS A 107 15.24 -4.67 -19.96
CA LYS A 107 15.83 -3.33 -20.14
C LYS A 107 15.11 -2.51 -21.20
N VAL A 108 14.53 -3.17 -22.20
CA VAL A 108 13.99 -2.51 -23.41
C VAL A 108 12.46 -2.54 -23.47
N LEU A 109 11.80 -3.32 -22.62
CA LEU A 109 10.36 -3.23 -22.42
C LEU A 109 9.97 -1.90 -21.76
N LYS A 110 8.85 -1.31 -22.15
CA LYS A 110 8.22 -0.20 -21.42
C LYS A 110 7.79 -0.71 -20.04
N TRP A 111 8.03 0.07 -18.99
CA TRP A 111 7.65 -0.33 -17.64
C TRP A 111 6.17 -0.02 -17.42
N ILE A 112 5.39 -1.06 -17.11
CA ILE A 112 3.99 -0.95 -16.73
C ILE A 112 3.92 -1.02 -15.21
N ARG A 113 3.52 0.09 -14.59
CA ARG A 113 3.47 0.25 -13.14
C ARG A 113 2.03 0.19 -12.68
N TYR A 114 1.60 -0.99 -12.27
CA TYR A 114 0.36 -1.14 -11.52
C TYR A 114 0.67 -1.25 -10.03
N PRO A 115 0.05 -0.44 -9.16
CA PRO A 115 0.32 -0.47 -7.73
C PRO A 115 -0.17 -1.80 -7.13
N LEU A 116 0.71 -2.50 -6.41
CA LEU A 116 0.28 -3.63 -5.60
C LEU A 116 -0.45 -3.09 -4.36
N PRO A 117 -1.56 -3.70 -3.93
CA PRO A 117 -2.25 -3.28 -2.71
C PRO A 117 -1.32 -3.35 -1.50
N ASN A 118 -1.48 -2.39 -0.58
CA ASN A 118 -0.76 -2.44 0.69
C ASN A 118 -1.24 -3.65 1.51
N LYS A 119 -0.29 -4.45 1.99
CA LYS A 119 -0.60 -5.67 2.76
C LYS A 119 -1.40 -5.37 4.03
N GLN A 120 -1.08 -4.28 4.73
CA GLN A 120 -1.76 -3.91 5.97
C GLN A 120 -3.22 -3.55 5.71
N ASP A 121 -3.52 -2.82 4.63
CA ASP A 121 -4.89 -2.47 4.27
C ASP A 121 -5.71 -3.71 3.89
N LEU A 122 -5.10 -4.66 3.20
CA LEU A 122 -5.73 -5.96 2.91
C LEU A 122 -6.03 -6.73 4.21
N ILE A 123 -5.08 -6.74 5.15
CA ILE A 123 -5.21 -7.49 6.40
C ILE A 123 -6.26 -6.87 7.35
N LYS A 124 -6.34 -5.53 7.44
CA LYS A 124 -7.37 -4.82 8.24
C LYS A 124 -8.80 -5.16 7.86
N ARG A 125 -9.03 -5.56 6.59
CA ARG A 125 -10.36 -6.00 6.13
C ARG A 125 -10.79 -7.35 6.70
N LEU A 126 -9.85 -8.12 7.25
CA LEU A 126 -10.09 -9.47 7.76
C LEU A 126 -10.44 -9.50 9.26
N THR A 127 -10.36 -8.37 9.97
CA THR A 127 -10.52 -8.29 11.44
C THR A 127 -11.85 -8.86 11.95
N HIS A 128 -12.94 -8.72 11.19
CA HIS A 128 -14.25 -9.25 11.61
C HIS A 128 -14.61 -10.61 11.01
N SER A 129 -13.71 -11.17 10.19
CA SER A 129 -13.95 -12.44 9.50
C SER A 129 -13.59 -13.62 10.38
N THR A 130 -14.42 -14.67 10.31
CA THR A 130 -14.25 -15.88 11.14
C THR A 130 -13.95 -17.12 10.28
N ILE A 131 -14.31 -17.09 9.00
CA ILE A 131 -14.17 -18.22 8.08
C ILE A 131 -13.50 -17.74 6.80
N PHE A 132 -12.52 -18.52 6.35
CA PHE A 132 -11.63 -18.19 5.26
C PHE A 132 -11.51 -19.37 4.28
N SER A 133 -11.44 -19.06 3.00
CA SER A 133 -11.05 -20.00 1.96
C SER A 133 -9.97 -19.36 1.09
N LYS A 134 -8.80 -19.96 1.09
CA LYS A 134 -7.64 -19.51 0.32
C LYS A 134 -7.48 -20.38 -0.92
N PHE A 135 -7.35 -19.73 -2.07
CA PHE A 135 -7.14 -20.34 -3.37
C PHE A 135 -5.82 -19.87 -3.96
N ASP A 136 -5.04 -20.80 -4.50
CA ASP A 136 -3.81 -20.54 -5.26
C ASP A 136 -4.14 -20.71 -6.73
N MET A 137 -3.91 -19.67 -7.53
CA MET A 137 -4.15 -19.72 -8.97
C MET A 137 -3.09 -20.58 -9.64
N LYS A 138 -3.53 -21.59 -10.42
CA LYS A 138 -2.65 -22.58 -11.05
C LYS A 138 -1.66 -21.92 -12.00
N SER A 139 -0.38 -21.86 -11.62
CA SER A 139 0.66 -21.20 -12.43
C SER A 139 0.20 -19.83 -12.95
N SER A 140 -0.44 -19.04 -12.10
CA SER A 140 -1.05 -17.72 -12.33
C SER A 140 -0.67 -16.99 -13.64
N TYR A 141 0.60 -16.64 -13.83
CA TYR A 141 1.05 -15.89 -15.00
C TYR A 141 0.82 -16.65 -16.31
N TYR A 142 0.98 -17.98 -16.31
CA TYR A 142 0.71 -18.81 -17.49
C TYR A 142 -0.76 -18.84 -17.90
N GLN A 143 -1.68 -18.34 -17.07
CA GLN A 143 -3.10 -18.21 -17.45
C GLN A 143 -3.35 -16.99 -18.35
N ILE A 144 -2.41 -16.04 -18.37
CA ILE A 144 -2.53 -14.81 -19.16
C ILE A 144 -1.79 -15.03 -20.48
N GLY A 145 -2.46 -14.78 -21.60
CA GLY A 145 -1.86 -14.84 -22.93
C GLY A 145 -0.93 -13.67 -23.21
N VAL A 146 0.07 -13.89 -24.06
CA VAL A 146 0.82 -12.81 -24.70
C VAL A 146 0.21 -12.60 -26.07
N LYS A 147 -0.06 -11.34 -26.42
CA LYS A 147 -0.56 -10.97 -27.75
C LYS A 147 0.34 -11.53 -28.86
N GLU A 148 -0.26 -11.97 -29.96
CA GLU A 148 0.44 -12.69 -31.03
C GLU A 148 1.65 -11.91 -31.56
N GLU A 149 1.47 -10.60 -31.76
CA GLU A 149 2.51 -9.68 -32.21
C GLU A 149 3.68 -9.53 -31.22
N ASP A 150 3.54 -9.96 -29.97
CA ASP A 150 4.53 -9.79 -28.91
C ASP A 150 5.17 -11.11 -28.45
N LYS A 151 4.64 -12.27 -28.87
CA LYS A 151 5.12 -13.59 -28.43
C LYS A 151 6.59 -13.82 -28.71
N TYR A 152 7.06 -13.42 -29.90
CA TYR A 152 8.46 -13.56 -30.31
C TYR A 152 9.44 -12.91 -29.31
N LYS A 153 9.01 -11.86 -28.59
CA LYS A 153 9.85 -11.18 -27.58
C LYS A 153 10.22 -12.10 -26.43
N THR A 154 9.35 -13.05 -26.10
CA THR A 154 9.52 -14.02 -25.01
C THR A 154 10.41 -15.21 -25.38
N ALA A 155 11.05 -15.17 -26.56
CA ALA A 155 11.82 -16.30 -27.03
C ALA A 155 13.03 -16.62 -26.13
N PHE A 156 13.24 -17.91 -25.91
CA PHE A 156 14.25 -18.48 -25.05
C PHE A 156 14.83 -19.75 -25.64
N ASN A 157 16.09 -20.03 -25.34
CA ASN A 157 16.77 -21.23 -25.81
C ASN A 157 17.09 -22.20 -24.68
N VAL A 158 16.94 -23.48 -25.02
CA VAL A 158 17.42 -24.64 -24.27
C VAL A 158 18.53 -25.30 -25.09
N PRO A 159 19.32 -26.26 -24.53
CA PRO A 159 20.48 -26.82 -25.23
C PRO A 159 20.19 -27.45 -26.60
N PHE A 160 18.93 -27.81 -26.87
CA PHE A 160 18.55 -28.57 -28.05
C PHE A 160 17.63 -27.82 -29.03
N GLU A 161 16.99 -26.71 -28.63
CA GLU A 161 15.99 -26.05 -29.48
C GLU A 161 15.64 -24.62 -28.98
N HIS A 162 14.91 -23.87 -29.81
CA HIS A 162 14.46 -22.50 -29.54
C HIS A 162 12.92 -22.39 -29.47
N TYR A 163 12.40 -21.76 -28.40
CA TYR A 163 10.97 -21.67 -28.14
C TYR A 163 10.55 -20.25 -27.74
N GLU A 164 9.26 -19.96 -27.84
CA GLU A 164 8.63 -18.74 -27.33
C GLU A 164 7.33 -19.08 -26.61
N TRP A 165 6.90 -18.19 -25.72
CA TRP A 165 5.71 -18.39 -24.90
C TRP A 165 4.45 -17.86 -25.59
N ASN A 166 3.37 -18.64 -25.53
CA ASN A 166 2.02 -18.19 -25.84
C ASN A 166 1.36 -17.46 -24.65
N VAL A 167 1.90 -17.68 -23.47
CA VAL A 167 1.44 -17.17 -22.17
C VAL A 167 2.46 -16.21 -21.58
N LEU A 168 2.09 -15.46 -20.55
CA LEU A 168 2.96 -14.52 -19.86
C LEU A 168 3.97 -15.30 -18.99
N PRO A 169 5.28 -15.32 -19.33
CA PRO A 169 6.24 -16.12 -18.59
C PRO A 169 6.73 -15.44 -17.32
N PHE A 170 7.19 -16.24 -16.35
CA PHE A 170 7.92 -15.75 -15.20
C PHE A 170 9.21 -15.03 -15.61
N GLY A 171 9.61 -14.02 -14.83
CA GLY A 171 10.87 -13.29 -15.02
C GLY A 171 10.75 -12.02 -15.86
N LEU A 172 9.62 -11.78 -16.54
CA LEU A 172 9.33 -10.48 -17.13
C LEU A 172 8.99 -9.45 -16.05
N LYS A 173 9.55 -8.24 -16.18
CA LYS A 173 9.40 -7.19 -15.16
C LYS A 173 7.96 -6.69 -14.99
N ASN A 174 7.16 -6.77 -16.04
CA ASN A 174 5.77 -6.28 -16.03
C ASN A 174 4.79 -7.37 -15.56
N ALA A 175 5.19 -8.65 -15.51
CA ALA A 175 4.26 -9.75 -15.26
C ALA A 175 3.47 -9.62 -13.94
N PRO A 176 4.07 -9.23 -12.80
CA PRO A 176 3.32 -9.04 -11.56
C PRO A 176 2.28 -7.91 -11.64
N SER A 177 2.64 -6.79 -12.29
CA SER A 177 1.75 -5.63 -12.42
C SER A 177 0.57 -5.92 -13.34
N GLU A 178 0.83 -6.53 -14.50
CA GLU A 178 -0.21 -6.95 -15.44
C GLU A 178 -1.18 -7.95 -14.80
N TYR A 179 -0.63 -8.97 -14.13
CA TYR A 179 -1.44 -9.98 -13.48
C TYR A 179 -2.29 -9.39 -12.35
N GLN A 180 -1.71 -8.53 -11.50
CA GLN A 180 -2.46 -7.86 -10.44
C GLN A 180 -3.57 -6.96 -11.01
N ASN A 181 -3.30 -6.24 -12.11
CA ASN A 181 -4.30 -5.39 -12.75
C ASN A 181 -5.50 -6.22 -13.20
N ILE A 182 -5.26 -7.30 -13.95
CA ILE A 182 -6.31 -8.21 -14.44
C ILE A 182 -7.12 -8.81 -13.28
N MET A 183 -6.44 -9.30 -12.25
CA MET A 183 -7.13 -9.90 -11.12
C MET A 183 -7.92 -8.86 -10.30
N ASN A 184 -7.41 -7.63 -10.18
CA ASN A 184 -8.18 -6.56 -9.58
C ASN A 184 -9.41 -6.22 -10.41
N ASP A 185 -9.31 -6.09 -11.73
CA ASP A 185 -10.48 -5.83 -12.58
C ASP A 185 -11.57 -6.92 -12.43
N ILE A 186 -11.16 -8.18 -12.29
CA ILE A 186 -12.09 -9.31 -12.09
C ILE A 186 -12.76 -9.27 -10.71
N PHE A 187 -11.98 -9.02 -9.65
CA PHE A 187 -12.43 -9.16 -8.27
C PHE A 187 -12.84 -7.85 -7.59
N TYR A 188 -12.64 -6.69 -8.22
CA TYR A 188 -12.98 -5.37 -7.69
C TYR A 188 -14.44 -5.29 -7.22
N PRO A 189 -15.45 -5.78 -7.97
CA PRO A 189 -16.85 -5.75 -7.51
C PRO A 189 -17.11 -6.58 -6.24
N TYR A 190 -16.21 -7.51 -5.92
CA TYR A 190 -16.36 -8.51 -4.87
C TYR A 190 -15.44 -8.28 -3.67
N MET A 191 -14.80 -7.10 -3.60
CA MET A 191 -13.89 -6.74 -2.51
C MET A 191 -14.55 -6.85 -1.11
N LYS A 192 -15.86 -6.77 -0.99
CA LYS A 192 -16.52 -6.96 0.32
C LYS A 192 -16.22 -8.31 0.98
N PHE A 193 -15.92 -9.35 0.20
CA PHE A 193 -15.64 -10.70 0.70
C PHE A 193 -14.45 -11.41 0.01
N ALA A 194 -13.79 -10.76 -0.94
CA ALA A 194 -12.62 -11.29 -1.65
C ALA A 194 -11.42 -10.35 -1.53
N LEU A 195 -10.24 -10.93 -1.26
CA LEU A 195 -8.93 -10.28 -1.40
C LEU A 195 -8.14 -10.99 -2.48
N VAL A 196 -7.44 -10.21 -3.28
CA VAL A 196 -6.50 -10.70 -4.28
C VAL A 196 -5.14 -10.08 -3.98
N TYR A 197 -4.11 -10.91 -3.95
CA TYR A 197 -2.74 -10.44 -3.93
C TYR A 197 -1.86 -11.37 -4.74
N LEU A 198 -1.44 -10.91 -5.91
CA LEU A 198 -0.78 -11.76 -6.90
C LEU A 198 -1.57 -13.07 -7.05
N ASP A 199 -0.89 -14.20 -6.93
CA ASP A 199 -1.41 -15.54 -7.19
C ASP A 199 -2.40 -16.06 -6.14
N ASP A 200 -2.51 -15.38 -4.98
CA ASP A 200 -3.38 -15.78 -3.88
C ASP A 200 -4.72 -15.03 -3.94
N VAL A 201 -5.83 -15.78 -3.91
CA VAL A 201 -7.18 -15.25 -3.69
C VAL A 201 -7.71 -15.75 -2.35
N LEU A 202 -8.16 -14.84 -1.50
CA LEU A 202 -8.75 -15.15 -0.20
C LEU A 202 -10.21 -14.73 -0.17
N ILE A 203 -11.10 -15.69 0.03
CA ILE A 203 -12.51 -15.47 0.32
C ILE A 203 -12.70 -15.49 1.83
N PHE A 204 -13.39 -14.51 2.39
CA PHE A 204 -13.57 -14.35 3.83
C PHE A 204 -15.01 -14.00 4.18
N SER A 205 -15.48 -14.45 5.34
CA SER A 205 -16.88 -14.26 5.78
C SER A 205 -17.03 -14.36 7.29
N ASN A 206 -18.17 -13.88 7.80
CA ASN A 206 -18.45 -13.85 9.24
C ASN A 206 -19.14 -15.11 9.77
N ASN A 207 -19.77 -15.90 8.88
CA ASN A 207 -20.41 -17.17 9.22
C ASN A 207 -20.46 -18.14 8.02
N ILE A 208 -20.80 -19.40 8.29
CA ILE A 208 -20.74 -20.50 7.32
C ILE A 208 -21.70 -20.28 6.15
N ASN A 209 -22.93 -19.80 6.41
CA ASN A 209 -23.95 -19.64 5.37
C ASN A 209 -23.53 -18.58 4.34
N GLN A 210 -23.10 -17.41 4.82
CA GLN A 210 -22.52 -16.36 3.96
C GLN A 210 -21.31 -16.88 3.20
N HIS A 211 -20.47 -17.70 3.84
CA HIS A 211 -19.28 -18.24 3.20
C HIS A 211 -19.61 -19.17 2.03
N ILE A 212 -20.67 -19.97 2.16
CA ILE A 212 -21.16 -20.83 1.06
C ILE A 212 -21.65 -19.97 -0.11
N GLU A 213 -22.38 -18.89 0.15
CA GLU A 213 -22.84 -17.94 -0.88
C GLU A 213 -21.64 -17.30 -1.60
N HIS A 214 -20.70 -16.74 -0.84
CA HIS A 214 -19.49 -16.13 -1.39
C HIS A 214 -18.64 -17.11 -2.20
N LEU A 215 -18.54 -18.37 -1.78
CA LEU A 215 -17.83 -19.40 -2.53
C LEU A 215 -18.55 -19.75 -3.84
N ASN A 216 -19.88 -19.78 -3.87
CA ASN A 216 -20.61 -19.99 -5.12
C ASN A 216 -20.41 -18.83 -6.10
N ILE A 217 -20.40 -17.58 -5.59
CA ILE A 217 -20.08 -16.40 -6.39
C ILE A 217 -18.65 -16.50 -6.91
N PHE A 218 -17.68 -16.82 -6.05
CA PHE A 218 -16.27 -17.03 -6.43
C PHE A 218 -16.12 -18.08 -7.54
N ILE A 219 -16.76 -19.25 -7.42
CA ILE A 219 -16.71 -20.30 -8.45
C ILE A 219 -17.24 -19.76 -9.79
N SER A 220 -18.34 -19.00 -9.75
CA SER A 220 -18.94 -18.41 -10.95
C SER A 220 -17.99 -17.41 -11.60
N ILE A 221 -17.38 -16.50 -10.82
CA ILE A 221 -16.39 -15.53 -11.30
C ILE A 221 -15.20 -16.24 -11.95
N VAL A 222 -14.61 -17.23 -11.28
CA VAL A 222 -13.44 -17.96 -11.80
C VAL A 222 -13.79 -18.67 -13.11
N LYS A 223 -14.97 -19.32 -13.16
CA LYS A 223 -15.46 -20.02 -14.34
C LYS A 223 -15.69 -19.09 -15.52
N GLU A 224 -16.43 -18.00 -15.32
CA GLU A 224 -16.75 -16.99 -16.34
C GLU A 224 -15.50 -16.32 -16.91
N ASN A 225 -14.48 -16.14 -16.06
CA ASN A 225 -13.23 -15.51 -16.47
C ASN A 225 -12.17 -16.51 -16.94
N GLY A 226 -12.52 -17.79 -17.13
CA GLY A 226 -11.61 -18.79 -17.70
C GLY A 226 -10.36 -19.04 -16.86
N LEU A 227 -10.41 -18.73 -15.56
CA LEU A 227 -9.31 -18.87 -14.63
C LEU A 227 -9.23 -20.30 -14.09
N VAL A 228 -8.03 -20.72 -13.67
CA VAL A 228 -7.75 -22.08 -13.18
C VAL A 228 -7.20 -22.03 -11.75
N VAL A 229 -7.80 -22.81 -10.87
CA VAL A 229 -7.40 -22.93 -9.46
C VAL A 229 -6.59 -24.21 -9.23
N SER A 230 -5.60 -24.14 -8.35
CA SER A 230 -4.82 -25.30 -7.91
C SER A 230 -5.55 -26.04 -6.80
N ALA A 231 -6.19 -27.17 -7.12
CA ALA A 231 -6.89 -28.02 -6.13
C ALA A 231 -5.98 -28.39 -4.94
N LYS A 232 -4.77 -28.89 -5.22
CA LYS A 232 -3.81 -29.36 -4.20
C LYS A 232 -3.42 -28.29 -3.18
N LYS A 233 -3.40 -27.01 -3.58
CA LYS A 233 -2.95 -25.90 -2.73
C LYS A 233 -4.09 -25.10 -2.12
N SER A 234 -5.32 -25.31 -2.59
CA SER A 234 -6.49 -24.61 -2.08
C SER A 234 -6.87 -25.14 -0.70
N LYS A 235 -7.27 -24.24 0.20
CA LYS A 235 -7.69 -24.55 1.57
C LYS A 235 -8.99 -23.83 1.84
N ILE A 236 -10.08 -24.56 2.03
CA ILE A 236 -11.42 -23.96 2.19
C ILE A 236 -11.99 -24.16 3.59
N PHE A 237 -12.95 -23.33 3.99
CA PHE A 237 -13.62 -23.36 5.30
C PHE A 237 -12.66 -23.41 6.50
N GLN A 238 -11.57 -22.66 6.43
CA GLN A 238 -10.61 -22.55 7.51
C GLN A 238 -11.06 -21.49 8.51
N THR A 239 -10.99 -21.79 9.80
CA THR A 239 -11.14 -20.78 10.87
C THR A 239 -9.83 -20.04 11.15
N LYS A 240 -8.71 -20.67 10.76
CA LYS A 240 -7.34 -20.16 10.87
C LYS A 240 -6.66 -20.19 9.51
N VAL A 241 -6.20 -19.05 9.01
CA VAL A 241 -5.58 -18.96 7.67
C VAL A 241 -4.24 -18.25 7.70
N ARG A 242 -3.32 -18.68 6.82
CA ARG A 242 -2.07 -17.96 6.57
C ARG A 242 -2.19 -17.14 5.29
N PHE A 243 -2.01 -15.84 5.39
CA PHE A 243 -2.14 -14.92 4.26
C PHE A 243 -1.16 -13.75 4.38
N LEU A 244 -0.46 -13.41 3.30
CA LEU A 244 0.51 -12.29 3.21
C LEU A 244 1.65 -12.25 4.24
N GLY A 245 1.94 -13.37 4.91
CA GLY A 245 2.93 -13.43 5.98
C GLY A 245 2.37 -13.40 7.39
N TYR A 246 1.04 -13.35 7.49
CA TYR A 246 0.30 -13.33 8.73
C TYR A 246 -0.46 -14.63 8.92
N GLU A 247 -0.68 -14.97 10.18
CA GLU A 247 -1.59 -16.00 10.64
C GLU A 247 -2.81 -15.30 11.25
N ILE A 248 -4.00 -15.65 10.76
CA ILE A 248 -5.24 -14.95 11.04
C ILE A 248 -6.20 -15.95 11.66
N TYR A 249 -6.76 -15.60 12.83
CA TYR A 249 -7.63 -16.47 13.59
C TYR A 249 -8.52 -15.65 14.53
N GLN A 250 -9.86 -15.80 14.44
CA GLN A 250 -10.81 -15.14 15.36
C GLN A 250 -10.54 -13.64 15.56
N GLY A 251 -10.36 -12.89 14.46
CA GLY A 251 -10.04 -11.44 14.50
C GLY A 251 -8.65 -11.09 15.01
N THR A 252 -7.84 -12.09 15.37
CA THR A 252 -6.44 -11.93 15.73
C THR A 252 -5.57 -12.08 14.49
N ILE A 253 -4.57 -11.20 14.37
CA ILE A 253 -3.55 -11.24 13.31
C ILE A 253 -2.19 -11.36 14.00
N THR A 254 -1.42 -12.38 13.65
CA THR A 254 -0.06 -12.61 14.16
C THR A 254 0.94 -12.83 13.02
N PRO A 255 2.24 -12.56 13.22
CA PRO A 255 3.26 -13.01 12.29
C PRO A 255 3.30 -14.55 12.21
N ILE A 256 3.66 -15.10 11.05
CA ILE A 256 3.93 -16.55 10.94
C ILE A 256 5.14 -16.96 11.79
N GLN A 257 5.14 -18.19 12.33
CA GLN A 257 6.21 -18.69 13.21
C GLN A 257 7.62 -18.53 12.64
N ARG A 258 7.80 -18.83 11.35
CA ARG A 258 9.10 -18.68 10.65
C ARG A 258 9.67 -17.27 10.72
N SER A 259 8.81 -16.25 10.82
CA SER A 259 9.20 -14.85 10.93
C SER A 259 9.65 -14.45 12.34
N ILE A 260 9.44 -15.32 13.33
CA ILE A 260 9.80 -15.14 14.74
C ILE A 260 11.02 -16.01 15.08
N GLU A 261 11.16 -17.17 14.44
CA GLU A 261 12.27 -18.13 14.60
C GLU A 261 13.68 -17.54 14.38
N PHE A 262 13.81 -16.38 13.74
CA PHE A 262 15.12 -15.75 13.58
C PHE A 262 15.73 -15.38 14.94
N ALA A 263 14.90 -15.12 15.96
CA ALA A 263 15.36 -14.72 17.28
C ALA A 263 16.36 -15.74 17.85
N ASP A 264 16.10 -17.03 17.66
CA ASP A 264 16.95 -18.12 18.16
C ASP A 264 18.15 -18.42 17.24
N LYS A 265 18.07 -18.07 15.95
CA LYS A 265 19.08 -18.44 14.94
C LYS A 265 20.23 -17.46 14.84
N PHE A 266 20.03 -16.20 15.20
CA PHE A 266 21.10 -15.20 15.16
C PHE A 266 21.90 -15.21 16.47
N PRO A 267 23.22 -14.92 16.45
CA PRO A 267 24.00 -14.71 17.66
C PRO A 267 23.59 -13.40 18.37
N ASN A 268 24.00 -13.20 19.62
CA ASN A 268 23.75 -11.95 20.35
C ASN A 268 24.70 -10.81 19.89
N GLU A 269 25.85 -11.18 19.33
CA GLU A 269 26.78 -10.24 18.68
C GLU A 269 26.80 -10.47 17.17
N ILE A 270 26.52 -9.44 16.38
CA ILE A 270 26.43 -9.52 14.91
C ILE A 270 27.42 -8.55 14.27
N LYS A 271 28.71 -8.89 14.33
CA LYS A 271 29.80 -8.02 13.85
C LYS A 271 29.85 -7.90 12.32
N ASP A 272 29.46 -8.96 11.62
CA ASP A 272 29.41 -8.99 10.15
C ASP A 272 28.23 -8.14 9.61
N LYS A 273 28.53 -7.29 8.63
CA LYS A 273 27.55 -6.37 8.03
C LYS A 273 26.44 -7.13 7.29
N THR A 274 26.78 -8.19 6.58
CA THR A 274 25.80 -8.96 5.80
C THR A 274 24.85 -9.72 6.72
N GLN A 275 25.37 -10.28 7.81
CA GLN A 275 24.59 -10.93 8.85
C GLN A 275 23.68 -9.92 9.56
N LEU A 276 24.17 -8.72 9.86
CA LEU A 276 23.36 -7.65 10.47
C LEU A 276 22.22 -7.18 9.55
N GLN A 277 22.47 -7.05 8.24
CA GLN A 277 21.44 -6.76 7.25
C GLN A 277 20.36 -7.84 7.22
N ARG A 278 20.76 -9.11 7.29
CA ARG A 278 19.80 -10.23 7.36
C ARG A 278 18.97 -10.18 8.63
N PHE A 279 19.59 -9.93 9.78
CA PHE A 279 18.89 -9.79 11.07
C PHE A 279 17.87 -8.64 11.03
N LEU A 280 18.29 -7.44 10.64
CA LEU A 280 17.40 -6.28 10.54
C LEU A 280 16.29 -6.48 9.49
N GLY A 281 16.57 -7.20 8.41
CA GLY A 281 15.56 -7.63 7.44
C GLY A 281 14.50 -8.54 8.05
N CYS A 282 14.89 -9.48 8.93
CA CYS A 282 13.94 -10.31 9.68
C CYS A 282 13.13 -9.48 10.67
N VAL A 283 13.77 -8.57 11.42
CA VAL A 283 13.08 -7.66 12.36
C VAL A 283 12.02 -6.81 11.64
N ASN A 284 12.33 -6.33 10.42
CA ASN A 284 11.39 -5.55 9.64
C ASN A 284 10.10 -6.32 9.28
N TYR A 285 10.15 -7.66 9.22
CA TYR A 285 8.97 -8.47 8.94
C TYR A 285 7.96 -8.52 10.08
N VAL A 286 8.44 -8.33 11.32
CA VAL A 286 7.62 -8.32 12.54
C VAL A 286 7.47 -6.92 13.13
N ALA A 287 7.98 -5.90 12.43
CA ALA A 287 8.09 -4.55 12.96
C ALA A 287 6.73 -3.93 13.33
N ASP A 288 5.68 -4.24 12.56
CA ASP A 288 4.33 -3.74 12.79
C ASP A 288 3.74 -4.21 14.13
N PHE A 289 4.26 -5.30 14.69
CA PHE A 289 3.81 -5.87 15.97
C PHE A 289 4.63 -5.41 17.17
N ILE A 290 5.70 -4.65 16.92
CA ILE A 290 6.63 -4.23 17.95
C ILE A 290 6.68 -2.71 18.00
N PRO A 291 5.99 -2.08 18.97
CA PRO A 291 6.03 -0.65 19.17
C PRO A 291 7.48 -0.16 19.30
N ASN A 292 7.79 0.95 18.63
CA ASN A 292 9.10 1.61 18.69
C ASN A 292 10.30 0.76 18.23
N ILE A 293 10.09 -0.36 17.52
CA ILE A 293 11.18 -1.22 17.05
C ILE A 293 12.24 -0.48 16.22
N ARG A 294 11.83 0.53 15.44
CA ARG A 294 12.76 1.36 14.64
C ARG A 294 13.68 2.20 15.53
N VAL A 295 13.16 2.72 16.64
CA VAL A 295 13.95 3.46 17.64
C VAL A 295 14.90 2.52 18.34
N ILE A 296 14.43 1.33 18.76
CA ILE A 296 15.24 0.30 19.40
C ILE A 296 16.40 -0.13 18.47
N CYS A 297 16.15 -0.27 17.17
CA CYS A 297 17.15 -0.67 16.17
C CYS A 297 18.06 0.48 15.70
N ALA A 298 17.85 1.73 16.12
CA ALA A 298 18.55 2.89 15.56
C ALA A 298 20.08 2.76 15.61
N SER A 299 20.62 2.32 16.77
CA SER A 299 22.05 2.10 16.97
C SER A 299 22.61 1.01 16.03
N LEU A 300 21.83 -0.03 15.73
CA LEU A 300 22.22 -1.10 14.80
C LEU A 300 22.31 -0.60 13.34
N TYR A 301 21.41 0.30 12.92
CA TYR A 301 21.45 0.86 11.57
C TYR A 301 22.71 1.69 11.29
N THR A 302 23.32 2.30 12.32
CA THR A 302 24.59 3.03 12.17
C THR A 302 25.72 2.16 11.63
N ARG A 303 25.69 0.85 11.93
CA ARG A 303 26.66 -0.14 11.43
C ARG A 303 26.47 -0.54 9.97
N LEU A 304 25.38 -0.13 9.32
CA LEU A 304 25.17 -0.35 7.88
C LEU A 304 25.80 0.74 7.00
N ARG A 305 26.25 1.85 7.59
CA ARG A 305 26.87 2.99 6.89
C ARG A 305 28.24 2.62 6.30
N LYS A 306 28.82 3.52 5.48
CA LYS A 306 30.16 3.33 4.88
C LYS A 306 31.27 3.22 5.95
N ASN A 307 31.18 4.01 7.01
CA ASN A 307 32.11 4.01 8.16
C ASN A 307 31.35 3.57 9.43
N PRO A 308 31.29 2.26 9.73
CA PRO A 308 30.43 1.77 10.78
C PRO A 308 31.06 1.92 12.18
N LYS A 309 30.29 2.44 13.15
CA LYS A 309 30.71 2.52 14.56
C LYS A 309 31.11 1.12 15.08
N PRO A 310 32.21 0.94 15.83
CA PRO A 310 32.58 -0.35 16.41
C PRO A 310 31.42 -1.02 17.16
N TRP A 311 31.38 -2.34 17.16
CA TRP A 311 30.40 -3.08 17.96
C TRP A 311 30.66 -2.82 19.44
N ASP A 312 29.62 -2.43 20.18
CA ASP A 312 29.70 -2.14 21.62
C ASP A 312 28.70 -3.01 22.41
N PRO A 313 28.84 -3.09 23.75
CA PRO A 313 27.93 -3.87 24.59
C PRO A 313 26.47 -3.42 24.51
N GLU A 314 26.22 -2.15 24.21
CA GLU A 314 24.87 -1.60 24.04
C GLU A 314 24.15 -2.26 22.86
N MET A 315 24.83 -2.42 21.72
CA MET A 315 24.29 -3.13 20.56
C MET A 315 23.95 -4.59 20.88
N THR A 316 24.78 -5.28 21.68
CA THR A 316 24.47 -6.65 22.14
C THR A 316 23.19 -6.68 22.97
N GLN A 317 23.01 -5.72 23.89
CA GLN A 317 21.79 -5.62 24.70
C GLN A 317 20.55 -5.31 23.85
N ILE A 318 20.69 -4.47 22.82
CA ILE A 318 19.61 -4.20 21.85
C ILE A 318 19.20 -5.49 21.13
N ILE A 319 20.15 -6.29 20.64
CA ILE A 319 19.85 -7.58 19.97
C ILE A 319 19.10 -8.52 20.93
N ILE A 320 19.58 -8.67 22.16
CA ILE A 320 18.94 -9.52 23.18
C ILE A 320 17.51 -9.03 23.46
N LYS A 321 17.34 -7.71 23.64
CA LYS A 321 16.03 -7.09 23.88
C LYS A 321 15.07 -7.35 22.72
N ILE A 322 15.50 -7.17 21.48
CA ILE A 322 14.68 -7.45 20.28
C ILE A 322 14.25 -8.92 20.27
N LYS A 323 15.19 -9.85 20.48
CA LYS A 323 14.87 -11.29 20.53
C LYS A 323 13.85 -11.61 21.62
N GLN A 324 14.02 -11.06 22.82
CA GLN A 324 13.09 -11.26 23.93
C GLN A 324 11.70 -10.70 23.61
N ILE A 325 11.61 -9.52 22.99
CA ILE A 325 10.32 -8.95 22.58
C ILE A 325 9.66 -9.87 21.54
N VAL A 326 10.39 -10.23 20.48
CA VAL A 326 9.91 -11.11 19.41
C VAL A 326 9.41 -12.46 19.95
N MET A 327 10.11 -13.06 20.91
CA MET A 327 9.70 -14.31 21.56
C MET A 327 8.48 -14.13 22.49
N ARG A 328 8.27 -12.93 23.03
CA ARG A 328 7.18 -12.65 23.97
C ARG A 328 5.92 -12.13 23.31
N THR A 329 5.97 -11.55 22.11
CA THR A 329 4.84 -10.92 21.42
C THR A 329 3.69 -11.92 21.19
N PRO A 330 2.53 -11.79 21.87
CA PRO A 330 1.30 -12.47 21.50
C PRO A 330 0.39 -11.49 20.74
N SER A 331 -0.30 -12.01 19.71
CA SER A 331 -1.64 -11.57 19.25
C SER A 331 -2.07 -10.13 19.56
N THR A 332 -1.90 -9.21 18.59
CA THR A 332 -2.54 -7.89 18.64
C THR A 332 -4.06 -8.08 18.55
N THR A 333 -4.79 -7.71 19.60
CA THR A 333 -6.24 -7.51 19.60
C THR A 333 -6.47 -6.00 19.50
N GLU A 334 -7.14 -5.54 18.43
CA GLU A 334 -7.66 -4.18 18.40
C GLU A 334 -8.92 -4.12 19.28
N GLU A 335 -8.88 -3.33 20.36
CA GLU A 335 -10.06 -2.98 21.14
C GLU A 335 -10.93 -1.98 20.35
N ASN A 336 -12.18 -2.37 20.09
CA ASN A 336 -13.20 -1.54 19.45
C ASN A 336 -13.69 -0.40 20.36
N PRO A 337 -14.01 0.77 19.79
CA PRO A 337 -15.12 1.59 20.24
C PRO A 337 -16.27 1.58 19.21
N SER A 338 -17.39 1.00 19.65
CA SER A 338 -18.80 1.10 19.20
C SER A 338 -19.21 1.89 17.93
N THR A 339 -19.81 1.15 16.99
CA THR A 339 -20.98 1.40 16.10
C THR A 339 -21.57 2.82 15.92
N SER A 340 -21.69 3.26 14.64
CA SER A 340 -22.98 3.58 13.99
C SER A 340 -22.83 3.86 12.46
N GLN A 341 -23.90 3.51 11.73
CA GLN A 341 -24.15 3.59 10.27
C GLN A 341 -24.06 5.05 9.73
N ASP A 342 -23.82 5.36 8.46
CA ASP A 342 -24.58 4.95 7.26
C ASP A 342 -23.86 5.33 5.94
N ASN A 343 -24.28 4.71 4.83
CA ASN A 343 -23.72 4.83 3.48
C ASN A 343 -24.12 6.12 2.73
N SER A 344 -23.17 6.72 2.01
CA SER A 344 -23.39 7.14 0.60
C SER A 344 -22.05 7.24 -0.14
N GLN A 345 -21.91 6.43 -1.19
CA GLN A 345 -20.74 6.41 -2.07
C GLN A 345 -20.97 7.39 -3.23
N THR A 346 -20.04 8.34 -3.39
CA THR A 346 -19.73 8.92 -4.70
C THR A 346 -18.35 8.41 -5.08
N GLU A 347 -18.27 7.66 -6.19
CA GLU A 347 -17.02 7.22 -6.81
C GLU A 347 -16.20 8.45 -7.24
N ILE A 348 -14.93 8.49 -6.82
CA ILE A 348 -13.93 9.45 -7.30
C ILE A 348 -12.99 8.67 -8.22
N GLN A 349 -12.82 9.15 -9.45
CA GLN A 349 -11.99 8.52 -10.48
C GLN A 349 -10.50 8.68 -10.15
N ILE A 350 -9.72 7.61 -10.30
CA ILE A 350 -8.29 7.51 -9.96
C ILE A 350 -7.41 8.58 -10.67
N ALA A 351 -7.86 9.13 -11.81
CA ALA A 351 -7.18 10.23 -12.49
C ALA A 351 -7.20 11.55 -11.69
N GLU A 352 -8.19 11.77 -10.82
CA GLU A 352 -8.23 12.92 -9.90
C GLU A 352 -7.21 12.77 -8.76
N ILE A 353 -6.83 11.54 -8.39
CA ILE A 353 -5.89 11.24 -7.30
C ILE A 353 -4.45 11.62 -7.70
N GLU A 354 -4.03 11.29 -8.92
CA GLU A 354 -2.70 11.66 -9.44
C GLU A 354 -2.56 13.18 -9.59
N ASN A 355 -3.62 13.88 -10.04
CA ASN A 355 -3.66 15.34 -10.05
C ASN A 355 -3.73 15.94 -8.62
N SER A 356 -4.37 15.28 -7.66
CA SER A 356 -4.45 15.73 -6.26
C SER A 356 -3.14 15.59 -5.48
N LEU A 357 -2.19 14.76 -5.91
CA LEU A 357 -0.89 14.65 -5.24
C LEU A 357 0.00 15.86 -5.57
N HIS A 358 -0.12 16.41 -6.79
CA HIS A 358 0.53 17.66 -7.16
C HIS A 358 -0.27 18.89 -6.72
N ASN A 359 -1.61 18.87 -6.80
CA ASN A 359 -2.52 19.93 -6.37
C ASN A 359 -3.32 19.57 -5.11
N TRP A 360 -2.67 19.05 -4.08
CA TRP A 360 -3.34 18.73 -2.81
C TRP A 360 -3.91 20.01 -2.18
N SER A 361 -5.23 20.07 -2.03
CA SER A 361 -5.95 21.15 -1.37
C SER A 361 -6.74 20.59 -0.19
N ILE A 362 -6.95 21.41 0.83
CA ILE A 362 -7.78 21.01 1.98
C ILE A 362 -9.21 20.74 1.47
N PRO A 363 -9.85 19.61 1.80
CA PRO A 363 -11.23 19.33 1.40
C PRO A 363 -12.18 20.47 1.80
N ILE A 364 -13.00 20.93 0.85
CA ILE A 364 -13.99 21.99 1.10
C ILE A 364 -15.18 21.38 1.83
N VAL A 365 -15.55 21.95 2.98
CA VAL A 365 -16.75 21.60 3.74
C VAL A 365 -17.85 22.56 3.33
N LYS A 366 -19.06 22.07 3.03
CA LYS A 366 -20.13 22.97 2.59
C LYS A 366 -20.53 23.89 3.74
N LYS A 367 -20.85 25.15 3.45
CA LYS A 367 -21.28 26.14 4.47
C LYS A 367 -22.45 25.63 5.33
N CYS A 368 -23.38 24.88 4.72
CA CYS A 368 -24.53 24.26 5.40
C CYS A 368 -24.17 23.09 6.32
N GLU A 369 -23.01 22.44 6.11
CA GLU A 369 -22.49 21.38 6.99
C GLU A 369 -21.82 21.98 8.23
N VAL A 370 -21.21 23.17 8.09
CA VAL A 370 -20.61 23.91 9.21
C VAL A 370 -21.68 24.60 10.06
N TYR A 371 -22.65 25.27 9.42
CA TYR A 371 -23.73 25.98 10.09
C TYR A 371 -25.08 25.37 9.73
N LYS A 372 -25.57 24.44 10.57
CA LYS A 372 -26.92 23.89 10.44
C LYS A 372 -27.94 25.01 10.65
N GLN A 373 -28.79 25.28 9.64
CA GLN A 373 -29.94 26.18 9.80
C GLN A 373 -30.84 25.67 10.92
N HIS A 374 -30.77 26.30 12.10
CA HIS A 374 -31.78 26.14 13.13
C HIS A 374 -32.80 27.26 12.96
N SER A 375 -34.07 26.88 12.84
CA SER A 375 -35.23 27.73 12.55
C SER A 375 -35.60 28.74 13.65
N ILE A 376 -34.69 29.03 14.59
CA ILE A 376 -35.01 29.82 15.79
C ILE A 376 -34.09 31.05 15.95
N PHE A 377 -32.89 31.10 15.35
CA PHE A 377 -31.96 32.24 15.50
C PHE A 377 -31.21 32.66 14.23
N SER A 378 -31.68 32.28 13.03
CA SER A 378 -31.15 32.88 11.80
C SER A 378 -31.74 34.28 11.64
N THR A 379 -31.05 35.32 12.07
CA THR A 379 -31.42 36.68 11.68
C THR A 379 -31.19 36.80 10.17
N ASN A 380 -32.07 37.48 9.44
CA ASN A 380 -31.97 37.69 7.98
C ASN A 380 -30.72 38.50 7.54
N GLN A 381 -29.77 38.74 8.45
CA GLN A 381 -28.59 39.61 8.28
C GLN A 381 -27.27 38.86 8.47
N ASP A 382 -27.31 37.54 8.57
CA ASP A 382 -26.12 36.72 8.76
C ASP A 382 -25.44 36.35 7.43
N GLU A 383 -24.14 36.61 7.30
CA GLU A 383 -23.34 36.19 6.14
C GLU A 383 -22.29 35.16 6.54
N ILE A 384 -22.18 34.07 5.78
CA ILE A 384 -21.16 33.03 5.97
C ILE A 384 -20.02 33.24 4.98
N HIS A 385 -18.80 33.33 5.49
CA HIS A 385 -17.57 33.60 4.73
C HIS A 385 -16.55 32.47 4.92
N ILE A 386 -15.64 32.37 3.94
CA ILE A 386 -14.53 31.41 3.95
C ILE A 386 -13.26 32.19 3.61
N SER A 387 -12.27 32.15 4.49
CA SER A 387 -10.95 32.72 4.24
C SER A 387 -9.92 31.60 4.20
N GLU A 388 -9.06 31.61 3.19
CA GLU A 388 -7.99 30.63 3.01
C GLU A 388 -6.64 31.33 2.94
N TYR A 389 -5.65 30.77 3.62
CA TYR A 389 -4.30 31.32 3.68
C TYR A 389 -3.26 30.23 3.47
N CYS A 390 -2.17 30.58 2.79
CA CYS A 390 -1.07 29.68 2.46
C CYS A 390 0.27 30.29 2.88
N TYR A 391 1.05 29.54 3.65
CA TYR A 391 2.35 29.93 4.18
C TYR A 391 3.42 28.96 3.68
N PRO A 392 4.05 29.23 2.52
CA PRO A 392 5.13 28.41 2.00
C PRO A 392 6.37 28.51 2.88
N GLY A 393 7.21 27.46 2.85
CA GLY A 393 8.52 27.44 3.48
C GLY A 393 8.53 27.72 4.99
N THR A 394 7.56 27.18 5.73
CA THR A 394 7.46 27.39 7.17
C THR A 394 8.58 26.65 7.91
N LYS A 395 9.37 27.41 8.67
CA LYS A 395 10.45 26.95 9.55
C LYS A 395 9.93 26.62 10.96
N THR A 396 10.79 26.03 11.78
CA THR A 396 10.50 25.75 13.19
C THR A 396 10.19 27.01 14.01
N ASN A 397 9.47 26.84 15.12
CA ASN A 397 9.08 27.87 16.09
C ASN A 397 8.31 29.07 15.48
N LYS A 398 7.64 28.87 14.35
CA LYS A 398 6.83 29.91 13.71
C LYS A 398 5.50 30.05 14.44
N ILE A 399 5.11 31.30 14.70
CA ILE A 399 3.81 31.66 15.24
C ILE A 399 3.04 32.39 14.15
N ILE A 400 1.89 31.85 13.76
CA ILE A 400 1.05 32.41 12.71
C ILE A 400 -0.22 32.96 13.33
N ASN A 401 -0.54 34.21 13.01
CA ASN A 401 -1.80 34.83 13.38
C ASN A 401 -2.85 34.49 12.31
N LEU A 402 -3.97 33.90 12.72
CA LEU A 402 -4.96 33.33 11.80
C LEU A 402 -5.97 34.36 11.30
N LEU A 403 -6.21 35.43 12.06
CA LEU A 403 -7.15 36.49 11.68
C LEU A 403 -6.36 37.74 11.30
N GLN A 404 -6.43 38.12 10.03
CA GLN A 404 -5.78 39.33 9.57
C GLN A 404 -6.69 40.55 9.81
N GLN A 405 -6.09 41.69 10.16
CA GLN A 405 -6.83 42.90 10.56
C GLN A 405 -7.64 43.50 9.42
N ASP A 406 -7.10 43.46 8.20
CA ASP A 406 -7.75 43.87 6.95
C ASP A 406 -9.08 43.16 6.70
N VAL A 407 -9.16 41.84 6.95
CA VAL A 407 -10.40 41.08 6.83
C VAL A 407 -11.44 41.56 7.85
N LEU A 408 -11.02 41.85 9.07
CA LEU A 408 -11.92 42.40 10.10
C LEU A 408 -12.40 43.80 9.71
N ASP A 409 -11.50 44.65 9.23
CA ASP A 409 -11.80 46.03 8.83
C ASP A 409 -12.81 46.08 7.68
N GLU A 410 -12.75 45.14 6.74
CA GLU A 410 -13.72 45.01 5.66
C GLU A 410 -15.13 44.74 6.19
N HIS A 411 -15.26 43.81 7.15
CA HIS A 411 -16.54 43.48 7.77
C HIS A 411 -17.06 44.62 8.66
N ILE A 412 -16.17 45.32 9.39
CA ILE A 412 -16.52 46.51 10.18
C ILE A 412 -17.10 47.60 9.27
N LYS A 413 -16.47 47.87 8.11
CA LYS A 413 -16.96 48.84 7.12
C LYS A 413 -18.35 48.47 6.57
N LYS A 414 -18.65 47.18 6.45
CA LYS A 414 -19.96 46.65 6.03
C LYS A 414 -21.02 46.66 7.15
N GLY A 415 -20.65 47.11 8.34
CA GLY A 415 -21.55 47.29 9.49
C GLY A 415 -21.70 46.06 10.39
N TYR A 416 -20.86 45.03 10.24
CA TYR A 416 -20.88 43.85 11.10
C TYR A 416 -20.28 44.13 12.48
N ASN A 417 -20.80 43.44 13.51
CA ASN A 417 -20.38 43.62 14.91
C ASN A 417 -19.72 42.38 15.51
N TYR A 418 -20.13 41.19 15.03
CA TYR A 418 -19.67 39.92 15.56
C TYR A 418 -19.25 38.95 14.46
N MET A 419 -18.27 38.11 14.77
CA MET A 419 -17.80 36.99 13.98
C MET A 419 -17.86 35.72 14.81
N HIS A 420 -18.56 34.71 14.32
CA HIS A 420 -18.69 33.40 14.93
C HIS A 420 -17.92 32.36 14.13
N LEU A 421 -17.00 31.65 14.78
CA LEU A 421 -16.10 30.68 14.14
C LEU A 421 -16.70 29.28 14.20
N GLY A 422 -17.00 28.72 13.04
CA GLY A 422 -17.65 27.41 12.92
C GLY A 422 -16.65 26.29 12.71
N LEU A 423 -15.70 26.47 11.78
CA LEU A 423 -14.72 25.46 11.42
C LEU A 423 -13.38 26.12 11.08
N ILE A 424 -12.30 25.59 11.61
CA ILE A 424 -10.93 25.90 11.18
C ILE A 424 -10.30 24.60 10.70
N GLN A 425 -9.81 24.61 9.48
CA GLN A 425 -9.05 23.52 8.89
C GLN A 425 -7.59 23.94 8.84
N VAL A 426 -6.67 23.11 9.33
CA VAL A 426 -5.23 23.35 9.28
C VAL A 426 -4.53 22.16 8.65
N ALA A 427 -3.64 22.42 7.70
CA ALA A 427 -2.88 21.40 7.01
C ALA A 427 -1.40 21.74 6.92
N ALA A 428 -0.55 20.74 7.10
CA ALA A 428 0.88 20.78 6.88
C ALA A 428 1.27 19.79 5.77
N LYS A 429 1.92 20.31 4.73
CA LYS A 429 2.41 19.56 3.58
C LYS A 429 3.94 19.60 3.56
N PRO A 430 4.62 18.45 3.38
CA PRO A 430 6.07 18.46 3.18
C PRO A 430 6.42 19.06 1.81
N ASN A 431 7.44 19.91 1.74
CA ASN A 431 7.98 20.43 0.48
C ASN A 431 8.87 19.41 -0.25
N TYR A 432 9.20 18.29 0.40
CA TYR A 432 10.02 17.22 -0.16
C TYR A 432 9.17 16.08 -0.72
N ARG A 433 9.55 15.56 -1.89
CA ARG A 433 8.85 14.46 -2.59
C ARG A 433 8.80 13.15 -1.79
N LEU A 434 9.76 12.94 -0.88
CA LEU A 434 9.85 11.75 -0.03
C LEU A 434 9.19 11.96 1.34
N GLY A 435 8.50 13.09 1.55
CA GLY A 435 7.99 13.48 2.86
C GLY A 435 9.09 13.93 3.82
N ILE A 436 8.69 14.25 5.06
CA ILE A 436 9.63 14.58 6.15
C ILE A 436 9.47 13.54 7.24
N ASN A 437 10.51 12.73 7.44
CA ASN A 437 10.52 11.70 8.47
C ASN A 437 10.89 12.28 9.84
N SER A 438 10.07 13.19 10.35
CA SER A 438 10.27 13.80 11.66
C SER A 438 8.95 14.30 12.23
N PRO A 439 8.81 14.29 13.56
CA PRO A 439 7.58 14.75 14.20
C PRO A 439 7.41 16.24 13.99
N ILE A 440 6.21 16.65 13.58
CA ILE A 440 5.76 18.03 13.60
C ILE A 440 4.71 18.20 14.69
N LEU A 441 4.74 19.34 15.38
CA LEU A 441 3.73 19.71 16.36
C LEU A 441 3.06 21.01 15.92
N LEU A 442 1.74 20.95 15.74
CA LEU A 442 0.89 22.09 15.46
C LEU A 442 -0.05 22.31 16.64
N LEU A 443 -0.02 23.50 17.21
CA LEU A 443 -0.83 23.86 18.37
C LEU A 443 -1.64 25.12 18.05
N LEU A 444 -2.96 24.96 17.90
CA LEU A 444 -3.89 26.05 17.63
C LEU A 444 -4.48 26.57 18.93
N ARG A 445 -4.43 27.88 19.15
CA ARG A 445 -4.85 28.51 20.41
C ARG A 445 -5.70 29.76 20.23
N ASP A 446 -6.66 29.94 21.15
CA ASP A 446 -7.30 31.21 21.46
C ASP A 446 -6.55 31.90 22.60
N ILE A 447 -5.71 32.86 22.26
CA ILE A 447 -4.85 33.54 23.24
C ILE A 447 -5.57 34.60 24.07
N ARG A 448 -6.89 34.79 23.88
CA ARG A 448 -7.70 35.64 24.77
C ARG A 448 -7.92 34.98 26.13
N MET A 449 -7.85 33.65 26.19
CA MET A 449 -7.96 32.87 27.43
C MET A 449 -6.68 33.02 28.26
N LYS A 450 -6.83 33.31 29.56
CA LYS A 450 -5.69 33.55 30.46
C LYS A 450 -4.94 32.27 30.82
N GLN A 451 -5.65 31.15 30.94
CA GLN A 451 -5.06 29.86 31.26
C GLN A 451 -4.60 29.15 29.99
N PHE A 452 -3.43 28.52 30.05
CA PHE A 452 -2.85 27.83 28.89
C PHE A 452 -3.75 26.70 28.41
N GLN A 453 -4.29 25.88 29.31
CA GLN A 453 -5.11 24.72 28.94
C GLN A 453 -6.39 25.14 28.20
N ASP A 454 -7.09 26.15 28.72
CA ASP A 454 -8.35 26.65 28.14
C ASP A 454 -8.12 27.37 26.80
N SER A 455 -6.90 27.84 26.55
CA SER A 455 -6.54 28.46 25.28
C SER A 455 -6.36 27.45 24.15
N ILE A 456 -6.23 26.15 24.42
CA ILE A 456 -5.96 25.14 23.39
C ILE A 456 -7.26 24.81 22.65
N ILE A 457 -7.28 25.07 21.35
CA ILE A 457 -8.38 24.67 20.46
C ILE A 457 -8.11 23.29 19.87
N ALA A 458 -6.88 23.05 19.43
CA ALA A 458 -6.48 21.77 18.83
C ALA A 458 -4.97 21.56 18.91
N ILE A 459 -4.57 20.29 19.00
CA ILE A 459 -3.18 19.84 18.94
C ILE A 459 -3.09 18.75 17.88
N LEU A 460 -2.10 18.86 17.00
CA LEU A 460 -1.72 17.80 16.07
C LEU A 460 -0.24 17.49 16.26
N GLU A 461 0.05 16.25 16.63
CA GLU A 461 1.38 15.66 16.53
C GLU A 461 1.36 14.63 15.40
N SER A 462 2.23 14.78 14.41
CA SER A 462 2.23 13.91 13.23
C SER A 462 3.62 13.79 12.59
N ASN A 463 3.79 12.82 11.70
CA ASN A 463 4.97 12.66 10.86
C ASN A 463 4.56 12.81 9.39
N LEU A 464 5.25 13.66 8.63
CA LEU A 464 4.92 13.99 7.24
C LEU A 464 5.61 13.07 6.21
N HIS A 465 6.07 11.88 6.62
CA HIS A 465 6.70 10.90 5.74
C HIS A 465 5.75 10.36 4.66
N ASP A 466 4.50 10.04 5.04
CA ASP A 466 3.54 9.38 4.15
C ASP A 466 2.60 10.37 3.42
N GLY A 467 2.79 11.68 3.60
CA GLY A 467 2.00 12.72 2.95
C GLY A 467 1.66 13.91 3.86
N PRO A 468 0.74 14.79 3.42
CA PRO A 468 0.28 15.91 4.23
C PRO A 468 -0.54 15.44 5.43
N ALA A 469 -0.39 16.13 6.56
CA ALA A 469 -1.23 15.94 7.75
C ALA A 469 -2.16 17.14 7.91
N PHE A 470 -3.41 16.91 8.29
CA PHE A 470 -4.36 17.99 8.55
C PHE A 470 -5.34 17.62 9.65
N PHE A 471 -5.96 18.63 10.26
CA PHE A 471 -7.05 18.46 11.20
C PHE A 471 -8.13 19.51 10.96
N ASN A 472 -9.35 19.14 11.31
CA ASN A 472 -10.50 20.04 11.40
C ASN A 472 -10.79 20.27 12.88
N CYS A 473 -11.00 21.52 13.28
CA CYS A 473 -11.53 21.84 14.60
C CYS A 473 -12.75 22.75 14.47
N TYR A 474 -13.68 22.60 15.40
CA TYR A 474 -14.93 23.35 15.44
C TYR A 474 -14.93 24.20 16.71
N PRO A 475 -14.34 25.41 16.68
CA PRO A 475 -14.15 26.21 17.90
C PRO A 475 -15.49 26.67 18.49
N ASN A 476 -16.50 26.88 17.64
CA ASN A 476 -17.88 27.18 17.99
C ASN A 476 -18.05 28.34 19.01
N PHE A 477 -17.29 29.42 18.83
CA PHE A 477 -17.39 30.61 19.67
C PHE A 477 -17.45 31.89 18.84
N SER A 478 -18.00 32.95 19.44
CA SER A 478 -18.18 34.27 18.81
C SER A 478 -17.22 35.32 19.38
N MET A 479 -16.91 36.32 18.55
CA MET A 479 -16.01 37.41 18.89
C MET A 479 -16.56 38.73 18.39
N ASN A 480 -16.38 39.79 19.18
CA ASN A 480 -16.67 41.14 18.73
C ASN A 480 -15.52 41.61 17.82
N ILE A 481 -15.83 41.91 16.56
CA ILE A 481 -14.79 42.27 15.57
C ILE A 481 -14.26 43.70 15.74
N ARG A 482 -14.97 44.57 16.46
CA ARG A 482 -14.51 45.93 16.80
C ARG A 482 -13.53 45.96 17.98
N ASN A 483 -13.36 44.84 18.69
CA ASN A 483 -12.36 44.76 19.73
C ASN A 483 -10.95 44.65 19.10
N HIS A 484 -10.06 45.58 19.43
CA HIS A 484 -8.68 45.63 18.94
C HIS A 484 -7.86 44.34 19.22
N LYS A 485 -8.30 43.49 20.16
CA LYS A 485 -7.63 42.21 20.46
C LYS A 485 -8.06 41.06 19.55
N THR A 486 -9.14 41.22 18.77
CA THR A 486 -9.73 40.12 17.99
C THR A 486 -8.83 39.67 16.84
N SER A 487 -8.13 40.59 16.17
CA SER A 487 -7.18 40.22 15.11
C SER A 487 -6.04 39.34 15.62
N ASN A 488 -5.61 39.48 16.87
CA ASN A 488 -4.53 38.67 17.44
C ASN A 488 -5.04 37.45 18.23
N ALA A 489 -6.34 37.19 18.24
CA ALA A 489 -6.96 36.22 19.15
C ALA A 489 -6.54 34.77 18.84
N LEU A 490 -6.34 34.43 17.57
CA LEU A 490 -6.09 33.06 17.13
C LEU A 490 -4.68 32.87 16.62
N LYS A 491 -3.94 31.95 17.26
CA LYS A 491 -2.55 31.65 16.91
C LYS A 491 -2.32 30.17 16.67
N LEU A 492 -1.60 29.88 15.59
CA LEU A 492 -1.04 28.57 15.31
C LEU A 492 0.46 28.60 15.63
N TYR A 493 0.85 27.77 16.57
CA TYR A 493 2.23 27.52 16.94
C TYR A 493 2.73 26.29 16.19
N VAL A 494 3.85 26.44 15.50
CA VAL A 494 4.44 25.40 14.66
C VAL A 494 5.81 25.05 15.21
N LYS A 495 6.01 23.78 15.57
CA LYS A 495 7.30 23.28 16.05
C LYS A 495 7.76 22.11 15.20
N ILE A 496 9.00 22.20 14.73
CA ILE A 496 9.66 21.24 13.84
C ILE A 496 11.08 20.98 14.40
N PRO A 497 11.61 19.76 14.40
CA PRO A 497 12.98 19.50 14.82
C PRO A 497 13.99 20.30 13.98
N ASP A 498 15.01 20.86 14.62
CA ASP A 498 15.99 21.75 13.98
C ASP A 498 16.85 21.02 12.93
N GLU A 499 16.96 19.69 13.02
CA GLU A 499 17.77 18.81 12.15
C GLU A 499 17.26 18.69 10.70
N ILE A 500 16.10 19.28 10.37
CA ILE A 500 15.41 19.15 9.05
C ILE A 500 15.57 20.43 8.21
N LEU A 501 16.20 21.47 8.74
CA LEU A 501 16.25 22.79 8.11
C LEU A 501 17.41 22.88 7.11
N ASP A 502 17.11 22.85 5.80
CA ASP A 502 17.97 23.46 4.78
C ASP A 502 17.81 24.98 4.83
N GLU A 503 18.90 25.75 4.73
CA GLU A 503 18.95 27.16 5.17
C GLU A 503 17.93 28.10 4.47
N ASP A 504 17.47 27.79 3.24
CA ASP A 504 16.70 28.76 2.43
C ASP A 504 15.23 28.44 2.14
N SER A 505 14.77 27.18 2.12
CA SER A 505 13.43 26.86 1.56
C SER A 505 12.33 26.50 2.58
N GLY A 506 12.69 26.16 3.81
CA GLY A 506 11.74 25.74 4.86
C GLY A 506 11.04 24.40 4.54
N PRO A 507 10.93 23.47 5.50
CA PRO A 507 10.59 22.09 5.16
C PRO A 507 9.11 21.88 4.82
N ILE A 508 8.19 22.72 5.33
CA ILE A 508 6.75 22.51 5.16
C ILE A 508 6.02 23.70 4.57
N GLN A 509 4.94 23.45 3.84
CA GLN A 509 3.92 24.41 3.47
C GLN A 509 2.71 24.25 4.40
N LEU A 510 2.24 25.34 4.99
CA LEU A 510 1.02 25.35 5.79
C LEU A 510 -0.12 25.98 5.02
N ILE A 511 -1.28 25.34 5.06
CA ILE A 511 -2.52 25.85 4.50
C ILE A 511 -3.55 25.85 5.64
N PHE A 512 -4.34 26.90 5.75
CA PHE A 512 -5.51 26.87 6.62
C PHE A 512 -6.71 27.57 6.00
N ARG A 513 -7.89 27.11 6.41
CA ARG A 513 -9.17 27.63 5.97
C ARG A 513 -10.07 27.87 7.17
N ILE A 514 -10.65 29.07 7.25
CA ILE A 514 -11.50 29.52 8.34
C ILE A 514 -12.90 29.75 7.80
N TYR A 515 -13.86 29.03 8.35
CA TYR A 515 -15.30 29.23 8.12
C TYR A 515 -15.84 30.04 9.29
N TYR A 516 -16.35 31.22 8.96
CA TYR A 516 -16.93 32.11 9.95
C TYR A 516 -18.22 32.73 9.45
N LYS A 517 -19.09 33.05 10.40
CA LYS A 517 -20.36 33.72 10.19
C LYS A 517 -20.25 35.13 10.79
N VAL A 518 -20.56 36.17 10.03
CA VAL A 518 -20.65 37.54 10.54
C VAL A 518 -22.09 37.93 10.74
N THR A 519 -22.36 38.63 11.84
CA THR A 519 -23.71 39.00 12.26
C THR A 519 -23.76 40.50 12.55
N LYS A 520 -24.81 41.14 12.02
CA LYS A 520 -25.27 42.46 12.46
C LYS A 520 -26.19 42.24 13.65
N ILE A 521 -25.83 42.83 14.77
CA ILE A 521 -26.70 42.92 15.94
C ILE A 521 -26.83 44.41 16.16
N ASP A 522 -28.02 44.95 15.94
CA ASP A 522 -28.33 46.36 16.21
C ASP A 522 -28.14 46.70 17.70
#